data_AF-A0A9R1VGQ6-F1
#
_entry.id   AF-A0A9R1VGQ6-F1
#
_cell.length_a   1.000
_cell.length_b   1.000
_cell.length_c   1.000
_cell.angle_alpha   90.00
_cell.angle_beta   90.00
_cell.angle_gamma   90.00
#
_symmetry.space_group_name_H-M   'P 1'
#
loop_
_entity.id
_entity.type
_entity.pdbx_description
1 polymer ?
#
loop_
_entity_poly.entity_id
_entity_poly.type
_entity_poly.pdbx_seq_one_letter_code
_entity_poly.pdbx_strand_id
1 'polypeptide(L)'
;MRKQRCDDLSKIDEFLNFESVKKALGVPEEIHFGVCNGEVYRAMKEDIMRNLEVGIPVLLEDGIQMLVYAGEYDFICNWLCKIRIPILLEWNHEFQICWNHKS
;
A
#
# COMPACT_ATOMS: atom_id res chain seq x y z
N MET A 1 -13.85 5.23 28.11
CA MET A 1 -12.72 4.64 27.35
C MET A 1 -12.82 5.11 25.91
N ARG A 2 -12.00 6.07 25.47
CA ARG A 2 -12.07 6.59 24.08
C ARG A 2 -11.46 5.54 23.15
N LYS A 3 -12.32 4.83 22.40
CA LYS A 3 -11.89 3.93 21.34
C LYS A 3 -11.45 4.80 20.15
N GLN A 4 -10.14 4.96 19.99
CA GLN A 4 -9.57 5.59 18.79
C GLN A 4 -9.92 4.69 17.59
N ARG A 5 -10.37 5.27 16.47
CA ARG A 5 -10.60 4.50 15.24
C ARG A 5 -9.24 3.99 14.72
N CYS A 6 -9.20 2.79 14.14
CA CYS A 6 -7.98 2.22 13.55
C CYS A 6 -7.34 3.17 12.52
N ASP A 7 -8.16 3.98 11.85
CA ASP A 7 -7.77 4.91 10.79
C ASP A 7 -7.87 6.37 11.22
N ASP A 8 -7.74 6.67 12.52
CA ASP A 8 -7.70 8.06 12.98
C ASP A 8 -6.38 8.72 12.59
N LEU A 9 -6.36 9.28 11.39
CA LEU A 9 -5.22 9.98 10.80
C LEU A 9 -5.36 11.52 10.93
N SER A 10 -6.25 11.99 11.81
CA SER A 10 -6.52 13.41 12.04
C SER A 10 -5.27 14.22 12.39
N LYS A 11 -4.33 13.64 13.15
CA LYS A 11 -3.08 14.31 13.51
C LYS A 11 -2.16 14.57 12.31
N ILE A 12 -2.17 13.69 11.31
CA ILE A 12 -1.39 13.87 10.08
C ILE A 12 -2.03 14.98 9.25
N ASP A 13 -3.36 14.94 9.12
CA ASP A 13 -4.13 15.96 8.41
C ASP A 13 -3.92 17.36 9.01
N GLU A 14 -4.01 17.48 10.35
CA GLU A 14 -3.75 18.73 11.06
C GLU A 14 -2.31 19.21 10.87
N PHE A 15 -1.32 18.34 11.09
CA PHE A 15 0.09 18.71 11.03
C PHE A 15 0.50 19.21 9.63
N LEU A 16 0.06 18.52 8.58
CA LEU A 16 0.40 18.89 7.20
C LEU A 16 -0.37 20.12 6.70
N ASN A 17 -1.41 20.55 7.42
CA ASN A 17 -2.15 21.77 7.12
C ASN A 17 -1.71 23.01 7.90
N PHE A 18 -0.75 22.91 8.82
CA PHE A 18 -0.15 24.09 9.44
C PHE A 18 0.56 24.97 8.40
N GLU A 19 0.33 26.29 8.47
CA GLU A 19 0.96 27.28 7.58
C GLU A 19 2.49 27.17 7.61
N SER A 20 3.08 27.01 8.79
CA SER A 20 4.52 26.86 8.96
C SER A 20 5.06 25.61 8.25
N VAL A 21 4.33 24.50 8.31
CA VAL A 21 4.70 23.22 7.66
C VAL A 21 4.54 23.36 6.15
N LYS A 22 3.42 23.89 5.66
CA LYS A 22 3.19 24.16 4.23
C LYS A 22 4.26 25.08 3.64
N LYS A 23 4.60 26.16 4.36
CA LYS A 23 5.65 27.10 3.97
C LYS A 23 7.02 26.44 3.93
N ALA A 24 7.34 25.58 4.90
CA ALA A 24 8.59 24.82 4.90
C ALA A 24 8.68 23.80 3.75
N LEU A 25 7.56 23.19 3.35
CA LEU A 25 7.48 22.27 2.22
C LEU A 25 7.33 22.98 0.85
N GLY A 26 7.13 24.30 0.83
CA GLY A 26 6.94 25.07 -0.41
C GLY A 26 5.59 24.83 -1.09
N VAL A 27 4.56 24.42 -0.34
CA VAL A 27 3.21 24.16 -0.87
C VAL A 27 2.34 25.42 -0.71
N PRO A 28 1.52 25.81 -1.70
CA PRO A 28 0.60 26.92 -1.59
C PRO A 28 -0.39 26.76 -0.42
N GLU A 29 -0.74 27.88 0.22
CA GLU A 29 -1.57 27.89 1.43
C GLU A 29 -3.01 27.42 1.16
N GLU A 30 -3.52 27.77 -0.02
CA GLU A 30 -4.86 27.44 -0.51
C GLU A 30 -5.09 25.94 -0.74
N ILE A 31 -4.02 25.14 -0.86
CA ILE A 31 -4.14 23.69 -1.06
C ILE A 31 -4.31 23.02 0.29
N HIS A 32 -5.45 22.38 0.50
CA HIS A 32 -5.70 21.55 1.68
C HIS A 32 -5.14 20.14 1.46
N PHE A 33 -4.28 19.67 2.37
CA PHE A 33 -3.86 18.28 2.40
C PHE A 33 -5.01 17.42 2.92
N GLY A 34 -5.32 16.31 2.25
CA GLY A 34 -6.24 15.30 2.76
C GLY A 34 -5.65 13.91 2.58
N VAL A 35 -5.80 13.04 3.58
CA VAL A 35 -5.15 11.72 3.59
C VAL A 35 -5.61 10.83 2.42
N CYS A 36 -6.89 10.91 2.04
CA CYS A 36 -7.45 10.20 0.88
C CYS A 36 -8.42 11.12 0.13
N ASN A 37 -8.47 11.01 -1.19
CA ASN A 37 -9.43 11.73 -2.03
C ASN A 37 -10.52 10.78 -2.56
N GLY A 38 -11.77 11.03 -2.18
CA GLY A 38 -12.92 10.19 -2.56
C GLY A 38 -13.32 10.29 -4.04
N GLU A 39 -13.00 11.39 -4.72
CA GLU A 39 -13.25 11.54 -6.16
C GLU A 39 -12.31 10.67 -6.96
N VAL A 40 -11.01 10.70 -6.61
CA VAL A 40 -9.99 9.83 -7.23
C VAL A 40 -10.33 8.36 -6.97
N TYR A 41 -10.68 7.99 -5.73
CA TYR A 41 -11.10 6.63 -5.41
C TYR A 41 -12.28 6.16 -6.27
N ARG A 42 -13.29 7.01 -6.43
CA ARG A 42 -14.48 6.69 -7.24
C ARG A 42 -14.14 6.59 -8.73
N ALA A 43 -13.23 7.42 -9.24
CA ALA A 43 -12.78 7.36 -10.62
C ALA A 43 -12.01 6.05 -10.93
N MET A 44 -11.31 5.48 -9.94
CA MET A 44 -10.51 4.26 -10.09
C MET A 44 -11.20 2.99 -9.55
N LYS A 45 -12.47 3.08 -9.14
CA LYS A 45 -13.14 1.99 -8.42
C LYS A 45 -13.22 0.69 -9.22
N GLU A 46 -13.39 0.79 -10.53
CA GLU A 46 -13.47 -0.38 -11.43
C GLU A 46 -12.15 -1.15 -11.52
N ASP A 47 -11.00 -0.51 -11.26
CA ASP A 47 -9.69 -1.16 -11.32
C ASP A 47 -9.45 -2.13 -10.15
N ILE A 48 -10.25 -2.07 -9.08
CA ILE A 48 -10.09 -2.92 -7.88
C ILE A 48 -10.13 -4.41 -8.22
N MET A 49 -10.94 -4.80 -9.22
CA MET A 49 -11.12 -6.21 -9.60
C MET A 49 -10.26 -6.62 -10.79
N ARG A 50 -9.41 -5.72 -11.31
CA ARG A 50 -8.55 -6.02 -12.46
C ARG A 50 -7.38 -6.91 -12.01
N ASN A 51 -7.14 -7.99 -12.74
CA ASN A 51 -5.96 -8.83 -12.50
C ASN A 51 -4.69 -8.12 -13.02
N LEU A 52 -3.88 -7.62 -12.09
CA LEU A 52 -2.58 -6.99 -12.37
C LEU A 52 -1.40 -7.95 -12.18
N GLU A 53 -1.64 -9.14 -11.64
CA GLU A 53 -0.59 -10.13 -11.34
C GLU A 53 0.05 -10.71 -12.61
N VAL A 54 -0.69 -10.68 -13.72
CA VAL A 54 -0.22 -11.14 -15.05
C VAL A 54 0.98 -10.37 -15.58
N GLY A 55 1.26 -9.16 -15.07
CA GLY A 55 2.41 -8.36 -15.47
C GLY A 55 3.70 -8.72 -14.72
N ILE A 56 3.60 -9.44 -13.59
CA ILE A 56 4.75 -9.73 -12.72
C ILE A 56 5.77 -10.65 -13.41
N PRO A 57 5.39 -11.71 -14.16
CA PRO A 57 6.35 -12.57 -14.85
C PRO A 57 7.30 -11.82 -15.78
N VAL A 58 6.77 -10.90 -16.59
CA VAL A 58 7.57 -10.08 -17.52
C VAL A 58 8.62 -9.26 -16.77
N LEU A 59 8.26 -8.70 -15.61
CA LEU A 59 9.20 -7.91 -14.79
C LEU A 59 10.33 -8.78 -14.24
N LEU A 60 10.06 -10.02 -13.83
CA LEU A 60 11.10 -10.91 -13.34
C LEU A 60 12.02 -11.43 -14.46
N GLU A 61 11.46 -11.72 -15.64
CA GLU A 61 12.23 -12.12 -16.83
C GLU A 61 13.22 -11.02 -17.27
N ASP A 62 12.84 -9.75 -17.09
CA ASP A 62 13.71 -8.58 -17.29
C ASP A 62 14.77 -8.41 -16.17
N GLY A 63 14.85 -9.34 -15.22
CA GLY A 63 15.85 -9.37 -14.15
C GLY A 63 15.54 -8.46 -12.96
N ILE A 64 14.31 -7.96 -12.83
CA ILE A 64 13.91 -7.12 -11.69
C ILE A 64 13.69 -8.02 -10.47
N GLN A 65 14.34 -7.71 -9.36
CA GLN A 65 14.16 -8.43 -8.11
C GLN A 65 12.87 -7.98 -7.40
N MET A 66 12.09 -8.93 -6.88
CA MET A 66 10.83 -8.66 -6.18
C MET A 66 10.87 -9.17 -4.74
N LEU A 67 10.38 -8.35 -3.81
CA LEU A 67 10.12 -8.72 -2.42
C LEU A 67 8.64 -8.49 -2.08
N VAL A 68 7.93 -9.56 -1.70
CA VAL A 68 6.54 -9.48 -1.22
C VAL A 68 6.54 -9.59 0.30
N TYR A 69 6.25 -8.48 0.98
CA TYR A 69 6.12 -8.43 2.44
C TYR A 69 4.64 -8.28 2.84
N ALA A 70 4.19 -9.07 3.80
CA ALA A 70 2.82 -9.04 4.30
C ALA A 70 2.79 -9.17 5.82
N GLY A 71 1.94 -8.37 6.48
CA GLY A 71 1.74 -8.45 7.93
C GLY A 71 0.80 -9.59 8.31
N GLU A 72 1.14 -10.35 9.35
CA GLU A 72 0.33 -11.49 9.82
C GLU A 72 -1.09 -11.08 10.25
N TYR A 73 -1.23 -9.87 10.78
CA TYR A 73 -2.49 -9.35 11.35
C TYR A 73 -3.22 -8.34 10.44
N ASP A 74 -2.82 -8.19 9.18
CA ASP A 74 -3.55 -7.37 8.21
C ASP A 74 -4.69 -8.19 7.58
N PHE A 75 -5.93 -7.81 7.89
CA PHE A 75 -7.11 -8.49 7.36
C PHE A 75 -7.40 -8.12 5.90
N ILE A 76 -7.17 -6.87 5.50
CA ILE A 76 -7.51 -6.36 4.17
C ILE A 76 -6.58 -6.97 3.13
N CYS A 77 -5.28 -7.02 3.42
CA CYS A 77 -4.22 -7.52 2.54
C CYS A 77 -3.54 -8.78 3.11
N ASN A 78 -4.35 -9.80 3.43
CA ASN A 78 -3.92 -10.99 4.16
C ASN A 78 -2.72 -11.72 3.52
N TRP A 79 -1.73 -12.08 4.36
CA TRP A 79 -0.51 -12.81 3.97
C TRP A 79 -0.79 -14.15 3.26
N LEU A 80 -1.88 -14.85 3.61
CA LEU A 80 -2.29 -16.10 2.97
C LEU A 80 -2.59 -15.93 1.48
N CYS A 81 -3.23 -14.81 1.11
CA CYS A 81 -3.48 -14.49 -0.29
C CYS A 81 -2.17 -14.17 -1.01
N LYS A 82 -1.27 -13.43 -0.35
CA LYS A 82 0.00 -12.99 -0.95
C LYS A 82 0.97 -14.15 -1.20
N ILE A 83 1.05 -15.15 -0.32
CA ILE A 83 1.92 -16.31 -0.52
C ILE A 83 1.44 -17.21 -1.68
N ARG A 84 0.14 -17.22 -1.99
CA ARG A 84 -0.40 -18.02 -3.10
C ARG A 84 -0.02 -17.48 -4.49
N ILE A 85 0.21 -16.18 -4.64
CA ILE A 85 0.51 -15.57 -5.95
C ILE A 85 1.81 -16.15 -6.56
N PRO A 86 2.98 -16.11 -5.88
CA PRO A 86 4.22 -16.67 -6.43
C PRO A 86 4.17 -18.18 -6.69
N ILE A 87 3.32 -18.91 -5.97
CA ILE A 87 3.14 -20.36 -6.12
C ILE A 87 2.36 -20.68 -7.40
N LEU A 88 1.44 -19.80 -7.81
CA LEU A 88 0.58 -19.98 -8.98
C LEU A 88 1.19 -19.37 -10.26
N LEU A 89 2.13 -18.43 -10.13
CA LEU A 89 2.90 -17.91 -11.25
C LEU A 89 3.96 -18.96 -11.63
N GLU A 90 3.83 -19.58 -12.80
CA GLU A 90 4.85 -20.48 -13.35
C GLU A 90 6.01 -19.64 -13.88
N TRP A 91 7.15 -19.65 -13.17
CA TRP A 91 8.35 -18.89 -13.54
C TRP A 91 9.63 -19.55 -13.02
N ASN A 92 10.76 -19.27 -13.69
CA ASN A 92 12.03 -20.00 -13.54
C ASN A 92 12.98 -19.42 -12.47
N HIS A 93 12.48 -18.63 -11.52
CA HIS A 93 13.32 -17.94 -10.52
C HIS A 93 13.19 -18.57 -9.13
N GLU A 94 14.27 -18.49 -8.34
CA GLU A 94 14.28 -19.00 -6.97
C GLU A 94 13.34 -18.17 -6.09
N PHE A 95 12.31 -18.83 -5.55
CA PHE A 95 11.37 -18.22 -4.60
C PHE A 95 11.68 -18.68 -3.18
N GLN A 96 11.93 -17.73 -2.28
CA GLN A 96 12.22 -17.99 -0.88
C GLN A 96 11.16 -17.33 0.01
N ILE A 97 10.61 -18.09 0.95
CA ILE A 97 9.71 -17.57 1.98
C ILE A 97 10.53 -17.33 3.24
N CYS A 98 10.67 -16.06 3.63
CA CYS A 98 11.30 -15.68 4.89
C CYS A 98 10.21 -15.33 5.92
N TRP A 99 9.93 -16.24 6.85
CA TRP A 99 9.05 -15.95 8.00
C TRP A 99 9.86 -15.34 9.13
N ASN A 100 9.49 -14.14 9.56
CA ASN A 100 10.17 -13.46 10.65
C ASN A 100 9.21 -13.31 11.83
N HIS A 101 9.20 -14.31 12.72
CA HIS A 101 8.40 -14.28 13.95
C HIS A 101 9.08 -13.33 14.94
N LYS A 102 8.54 -12.13 15.14
CA LYS A 102 8.84 -11.34 16.34
C LYS A 102 7.88 -11.80 17.44
N SER A 103 8.40 -12.67 18.32
CA SER A 103 7.79 -12.99 19.62
C SER A 103 7.74 -11.77 20.52
#